data_AF-A0A7V9JEP9-F1
#
_entry.id   AF-A0A7V9JEP9-F1
#
_cell.length_a   1.000
_cell.length_b   1.000
_cell.length_c   1.000
_cell.angle_alpha   90.00
_cell.angle_beta   90.00
_cell.angle_gamma   90.00
#
_symmetry.space_group_name_H-M   'P 1'
#
loop_
_entity.id
_entity.type
_entity.pdbx_description
1 polymer ?
#
loop_
_entity_poly.entity_id
_entity_poly.type
_entity_poly.pdbx_seq_one_letter_code
_entity_poly.pdbx_strand_id
1 'polypeptide(L)' 'ASTPFAQRALEETGALVLPGRSFGPAGEGFFRIALTVGPDRLGEAARRLGRTLEAMRRGELATTA' A
#
# COMPACT_ATOMS: atom_id res chain seq x y z
N ALA A 1 6.61 -4.60 -6.83
CA ALA A 1 5.36 -5.28 -7.24
C ALA A 1 4.20 -4.76 -6.39
N SER A 2 3.02 -4.59 -6.98
CA SER A 2 1.82 -3.96 -6.41
C SER A 2 1.14 -4.80 -5.34
N THR A 3 1.02 -6.12 -5.54
CA THR A 3 0.41 -7.04 -4.56
C THR A 3 1.16 -7.08 -3.22
N PRO A 4 2.49 -7.29 -3.17
CA PRO A 4 3.23 -7.27 -1.90
C PRO A 4 3.14 -5.94 -1.16
N PHE A 5 3.11 -4.81 -1.88
CA PHE A 5 2.91 -3.50 -1.26
C PHE A 5 1.53 -3.40 -0.60
N ALA A 6 0.47 -3.81 -1.30
CA ALA A 6 -0.89 -3.76 -0.77
C ALA A 6 -1.09 -4.66 0.46
N GLN A 7 -0.49 -5.84 0.47
CA GLN A 7 -0.53 -6.76 1.62
C GLN A 7 0.19 -6.16 2.84
N ARG A 8 1.44 -5.68 2.68
CA ARG A 8 2.18 -5.06 3.79
C ARG A 8 1.54 -3.79 4.30
N ALA A 9 0.99 -2.95 3.42
CA ALA A 9 0.27 -1.75 3.83
C ALA A 9 -0.88 -2.09 4.78
N LEU A 10 -1.63 -3.16 4.49
CA LEU A 10 -2.70 -3.63 5.36
C LEU A 10 -2.15 -4.19 6.67
N GLU A 11 -1.19 -5.10 6.61
CA GLU A 11 -0.67 -5.83 7.78
C GLU A 11 0.09 -4.91 8.77
N GLU A 12 0.91 -3.99 8.26
CA GLU A 12 1.81 -3.19 9.10
C GLU A 12 1.20 -1.88 9.57
N THR A 13 0.23 -1.35 8.81
CA THR A 13 -0.29 0.01 9.06
C THR A 13 -1.81 0.08 9.08
N GLY A 14 -2.50 -1.01 8.76
CA GLY A 14 -3.96 -1.06 8.62
C GLY A 14 -4.47 -0.26 7.42
N ALA A 15 -3.61 0.10 6.46
CA ALA A 15 -4.01 0.85 5.28
C ALA A 15 -4.34 -0.12 4.13
N LEU A 16 -5.63 -0.25 3.81
CA LEU A 16 -6.08 -1.08 2.70
C LEU A 16 -6.04 -0.29 1.38
N VAL A 17 -5.35 -0.86 0.39
CA VAL A 17 -5.38 -0.42 -1.02
C VAL A 17 -5.61 -1.62 -1.93
N LEU A 18 -6.16 -1.41 -3.12
CA LEU A 18 -6.27 -2.50 -4.09
C LEU A 18 -5.03 -2.53 -5.00
N PRO A 19 -4.32 -3.66 -5.11
CA PRO A 19 -3.17 -3.75 -5.99
C PRO A 19 -3.62 -3.61 -7.45
N GLY A 20 -2.86 -2.84 -8.23
CA GLY A 20 -3.20 -2.56 -9.62
C GLY A 20 -3.21 -3.80 -10.50
N ARG A 21 -2.44 -4.85 -10.15
CA ARG A 21 -2.50 -6.17 -10.80
C ARG A 21 -3.91 -6.76 -10.84
N SER A 22 -4.77 -6.46 -9.85
CA SER A 22 -6.18 -6.91 -9.83
C SER A 22 -7.03 -6.31 -10.96
N PHE A 23 -6.53 -5.27 -11.63
CA PHE A 23 -7.15 -4.63 -12.80
C PHE A 23 -6.49 -5.06 -14.13
N GLY A 24 -5.58 -6.03 -14.09
CA GLY A 24 -4.87 -6.56 -15.26
C GLY A 24 -3.36 -6.25 -15.25
N PRO A 25 -2.58 -6.82 -16.18
CA PRO A 25 -1.11 -6.71 -16.19
C PRO A 25 -0.61 -5.26 -16.27
N ALA A 26 -1.34 -4.39 -16.98
CA ALA A 26 -0.99 -2.98 -17.13
C ALA A 26 -1.09 -2.17 -15.82
N GLY A 27 -1.78 -2.68 -14.81
CA GLY A 27 -1.86 -2.05 -13.49
C GLY A 27 -0.71 -2.43 -12.56
N GLU A 28 0.22 -3.30 -12.98
CA GLU A 28 1.36 -3.66 -12.15
C GLU A 28 2.20 -2.42 -11.80
N GLY A 29 2.65 -2.34 -10.55
CA GLY A 29 3.34 -1.16 -10.02
C GLY A 29 2.42 -0.02 -9.54
N PHE A 30 1.12 -0.08 -9.82
CA PHE A 30 0.11 0.87 -9.32
C PHE A 30 -0.80 0.24 -8.27
N PHE A 31 -1.61 1.06 -7.62
CA PHE A 31 -2.70 0.63 -6.74
C PHE A 31 -3.85 1.65 -6.79
N ARG A 32 -5.05 1.22 -6.43
CA ARG A 32 -6.25 2.07 -6.42
C ARG A 32 -6.57 2.54 -5.00
N ILE A 33 -6.84 3.83 -4.84
CA ILE A 33 -7.33 4.46 -3.61
C ILE A 33 -8.80 4.83 -3.79
N ALA A 34 -9.62 4.57 -2.77
CA ALA A 34 -10.99 5.07 -2.70
C ALA A 34 -11.02 6.43 -1.98
N LEU A 35 -11.47 7.48 -2.66
CA LEU A 35 -11.57 8.85 -2.11
C LEU A 35 -12.95 9.08 -1.48
N THR A 36 -13.34 8.23 -0.54
CA THR A 36 -14.70 8.17 0.03
C THR A 36 -14.79 8.76 1.44
N VAL A 37 -13.69 9.32 1.96
CA VAL A 37 -13.60 9.92 3.30
C VAL A 37 -12.91 11.28 3.21
N GLY A 38 -13.03 12.09 4.28
CA GLY A 38 -12.47 13.43 4.33
C GLY A 38 -10.94 13.49 4.22
N PRO A 39 -10.39 14.68 3.87
CA PRO A 39 -8.97 14.87 3.57
C PRO A 39 -8.05 14.50 4.74
N ASP A 40 -8.45 14.71 5.99
CA ASP A 40 -7.64 14.36 7.15
C ASP A 40 -7.40 12.84 7.26
N ARG A 41 -8.45 12.05 6.99
CA ARG A 41 -8.36 10.57 6.99
C ARG A 41 -7.54 10.07 5.81
N LEU A 42 -7.69 10.70 4.63
CA LEU A 42 -6.87 10.39 3.46
C LEU A 42 -5.39 10.74 3.69
N GLY A 43 -5.10 11.87 4.33
CA GLY A 43 -3.75 12.28 4.69
C GLY A 43 -3.08 11.31 5.66
N GLU A 44 -3.82 10.84 6.66
CA GLU A 44 -3.31 9.81 7.57
C GLU A 44 -3.03 8.47 6.85
N ALA A 45 -3.92 8.05 5.95
CA ALA A 45 -3.68 6.86 5.13
C ALA A 45 -2.44 7.03 4.23
N ALA A 46 -2.24 8.19 3.63
CA ALA A 46 -1.06 8.48 2.81
C ALA A 46 0.24 8.39 3.62
N ARG A 47 0.28 8.93 4.85
CA ARG A 47 1.44 8.82 5.74
C ARG A 47 1.75 7.36 6.10
N ARG A 48 0.73 6.56 6.37
CA ARG A 48 0.86 5.11 6.64
C ARG A 48 1.49 4.38 5.45
N LEU A 49 0.95 4.60 4.25
CA LEU A 49 1.48 4.03 3.02
C LEU A 49 2.93 4.46 2.75
N GLY A 50 3.28 5.72 3.07
CA GLY A 50 4.65 6.23 3.00
C GLY A 50 5.62 5.44 3.89
N ARG A 51 5.23 5.13 5.14
CA ARG A 51 6.06 4.33 6.06
C ARG A 51 6.29 2.91 5.53
N THR A 52 5.26 2.26 5.00
CA THR A 52 5.41 0.94 4.36
C THR A 52 6.38 1.02 3.17
N LEU A 53 6.25 2.05 2.32
CA LEU A 53 7.15 2.22 1.18
C LEU A 53 8.60 2.43 1.60
N GLU A 54 8.85 3.24 2.63
CA GLU A 54 10.18 3.45 3.19
C GLU A 54 10.77 2.15 3.75
N ALA A 55 10.00 1.39 4.53
CA ALA A 55 10.44 0.11 5.07
C ALA A 55 10.79 -0.89 3.96
N MET A 56 9.96 -0.98 2.92
CA MET A 56 10.24 -1.81 1.74
C MET A 56 11.51 -1.37 0.99
N ARG A 57 11.78 -0.06 0.91
CA ARG A 57 12.98 0.48 0.25
C ARG A 57 14.26 0.26 1.04
N ARG A 58 14.20 0.28 2.38
CA ARG A 58 15.37 0.08 3.24
C ARG A 58 15.81 -1.38 3.33
N GLY A 59 15.05 -2.32 2.79
CA GLY A 59 15.36 -3.75 2.91
C GLY A 59 15.28 -4.27 4.36
N GLU A 60 14.70 -3.49 5.27
CA GLU A 60 14.37 -3.89 6.64
C GLU A 60 13.19 -4.88 6.54
N LEU A 61 13.53 -6.16 6.41
CA LEU A 61 12.60 -7.22 6.01
C LEU A 61 12.55 -8.29 7.09
N ALA A 62 11.44 -8.32 7.84
CA ALA A 62 10.93 -9.59 8.32
C ALA A 62 10.28 -10.28 7.12
N THR A 63 10.92 -11.34 6.62
CA THR A 63 10.24 -12.38 5.85
C THR A 63 9.10 -12.88 6.72
N THR A 64 7.86 -12.59 6.35
CA THR A 64 6.73 -13.32 6.91
C THR A 64 6.09 -14.08 5.77
N ALA A 65 6.32 -15.40 5.86
CA ALA A 65 5.75 -16.56 5.16
C ALA A 65 4.98 -16.33 3.84
#